data_AF-R4WJY1-F1
#
_entry.id   AF-R4WJY1-F1
#
_cell.length_a   1.000
_cell.length_b   1.000
_cell.length_c   1.000
_cell.angle_alpha   90.00
_cell.angle_beta   90.00
_cell.angle_gamma   90.00
#
_symmetry.space_group_name_H-M   'P 1'
#
loop_
_entity.id
_entity.type
_entity.pdbx_description
1 polymer ?
#
loop_
_entity_poly.entity_id
_entity_poly.type
_entity_poly.pdbx_seq_one_letter_code
_entity_poly.pdbx_strand_id
1 'polypeptide(L)'
;MSTRLYEGYERDFISSHFIFKDDDEVEEKGSNLPYKDRRREAHTQAEQKRRDAIKKGYDSLQGLVPTCQQPDISGYKMSKATVLQKSIDYIQFLLQKKKKEEEERNALRKDVVALQIMKANYEQMVKSQQNQPGLTENRVSDELKFHVFQSILEQLFITFNTISVNNFSELSACVFTWLEEHCKPQSLRQIVEAVLQRVYASRSYAGPKSERNI
;
A
#
# COMPACT_ATOMS: atom_id res chain seq x y z
N MET A 1 -4.73 30.71 11.67
CA MET A 1 -4.61 30.78 10.20
C MET A 1 -3.94 29.51 9.69
N SER A 2 -4.69 28.49 9.25
CA SER A 2 -4.17 27.43 8.35
C SER A 2 -5.31 26.49 7.93
N THR A 3 -6.14 26.92 6.97
CA THR A 3 -7.19 26.09 6.35
C THR A 3 -7.01 26.00 4.83
N ARG A 4 -5.81 26.26 4.31
CA ARG A 4 -5.56 26.47 2.86
C ARG A 4 -4.59 25.50 2.17
N LEU A 5 -4.44 24.27 2.68
CA LEU A 5 -3.50 23.30 2.08
C LEU A 5 -4.14 22.09 1.37
N TYR A 6 -5.45 22.11 1.12
CA TYR A 6 -6.16 20.95 0.54
C TYR A 6 -7.12 21.26 -0.61
N GLU A 7 -6.88 22.32 -1.40
CA GLU A 7 -7.80 22.71 -2.49
C GLU A 7 -7.25 22.55 -3.92
N GLY A 8 -6.07 21.99 -4.14
CA GLY A 8 -5.52 21.94 -5.49
C GLY A 8 -4.80 20.65 -5.78
N TYR A 9 -5.52 19.61 -6.19
CA TYR A 9 -5.06 18.54 -7.10
C TYR A 9 -6.28 17.64 -7.42
N GLU A 10 -6.78 17.71 -8.66
CA GLU A 10 -7.60 16.71 -9.39
C GLU A 10 -8.69 17.35 -10.29
N ARG A 11 -8.32 18.30 -11.16
CA ARG A 11 -9.17 18.71 -12.29
C ARG A 11 -8.59 18.50 -13.69
N ASP A 12 -7.51 17.73 -13.83
CA ASP A 12 -6.81 17.59 -15.13
C ASP A 12 -6.65 16.12 -15.58
N PHE A 13 -7.74 15.33 -15.60
CA PHE A 13 -7.68 14.00 -16.21
C PHE A 13 -8.92 13.65 -17.04
N ILE A 14 -9.32 14.53 -17.96
CA ILE A 14 -9.95 14.14 -19.24
C ILE A 14 -9.54 15.18 -20.29
N SER A 15 -8.27 15.17 -20.70
CA SER A 15 -7.85 15.79 -21.96
C SER A 15 -7.00 14.78 -22.71
N SER A 16 -7.65 13.69 -23.15
CA SER A 16 -7.06 12.77 -24.12
C SER A 16 -7.71 13.01 -25.47
N HIS A 17 -7.20 14.04 -26.14
CA HIS A 17 -6.80 14.01 -27.55
C HIS A 17 -7.68 13.15 -28.47
N PHE A 18 -8.90 13.62 -28.77
CA PHE A 18 -9.64 13.16 -29.94
C PHE A 18 -9.10 13.92 -31.17
N ILE A 19 -7.93 13.53 -31.68
CA ILE A 19 -7.47 14.01 -32.99
C ILE A 19 -8.30 13.30 -34.05
N PHE A 20 -9.31 14.01 -34.55
CA PHE A 20 -9.83 13.75 -35.89
C PHE A 20 -8.70 14.08 -36.87
N LYS A 21 -8.11 13.04 -37.46
CA LYS A 21 -7.25 13.19 -38.62
C LYS A 21 -8.20 13.33 -39.81
N ASP A 22 -8.39 14.55 -40.28
CA ASP A 22 -9.06 14.80 -41.56
C ASP A 22 -8.10 14.39 -42.68
N ASP A 23 -8.18 13.13 -43.12
CA ASP A 23 -7.69 12.72 -44.43
C ASP A 23 -8.70 13.26 -45.47
N ASP A 24 -8.55 14.52 -45.83
CA ASP A 24 -9.24 15.14 -46.97
C ASP A 24 -8.37 14.96 -48.23
N GLU A 25 -8.45 13.78 -48.84
CA GLU A 25 -7.95 13.56 -50.20
C GLU A 25 -9.14 13.27 -51.12
N VAL A 26 -9.76 14.36 -51.61
CA VAL A 26 -10.81 14.28 -52.62
C VAL A 26 -10.11 14.13 -53.97
N GLU A 27 -9.92 12.89 -54.44
CA GLU A 27 -9.50 12.64 -55.82
C GLU A 27 -10.56 13.21 -56.78
N GLU A 28 -10.32 14.41 -57.30
CA GLU A 28 -11.15 15.00 -58.36
C GLU A 28 -10.85 14.28 -59.68
N LYS A 29 -11.40 13.08 -59.85
CA LYS A 29 -11.49 12.47 -61.18
C LYS A 29 -12.42 13.33 -62.02
N GLY A 30 -11.85 14.02 -63.01
CA GLY A 30 -12.57 14.86 -63.96
C GLY A 30 -13.73 14.12 -64.62
N SER A 31 -14.92 14.27 -64.03
CA SER A 31 -16.16 13.68 -64.50
C SER A 31 -16.98 14.75 -65.23
N ASN A 32 -17.32 14.48 -66.48
CA ASN A 32 -18.28 15.24 -67.29
C ASN A 32 -19.72 15.00 -66.79
N LEU A 33 -19.94 15.14 -65.49
CA LEU A 33 -21.26 15.03 -64.87
C LEU A 33 -21.88 16.43 -64.73
N PRO A 34 -23.19 16.57 -65.00
CA PRO A 34 -23.90 17.81 -64.75
C PRO A 34 -23.64 18.32 -63.33
N TYR A 35 -23.48 19.63 -63.14
CA TYR A 35 -23.16 20.25 -61.84
C TYR A 35 -24.08 19.79 -60.68
N LYS A 36 -25.35 19.49 -60.98
CA LYS A 36 -26.31 18.97 -60.00
C LYS A 36 -25.96 17.58 -59.49
N ASP A 37 -25.36 16.73 -60.31
CA ASP A 37 -24.97 15.37 -59.96
C ASP A 37 -23.66 15.35 -59.16
N ARG A 38 -22.68 16.18 -59.54
CA ARG A 38 -21.46 16.40 -58.74
C ARG A 38 -21.78 16.87 -57.31
N ARG A 39 -22.77 17.75 -57.16
CA ARG A 39 -23.23 18.22 -55.84
C ARG A 39 -23.90 17.11 -55.02
N ARG A 40 -24.67 16.21 -55.67
CA ARG A 40 -25.29 15.05 -54.99
C ARG A 40 -24.24 14.04 -54.54
N GLU A 41 -23.23 13.78 -55.37
CA GLU A 41 -22.12 12.88 -55.04
C GLU A 41 -21.32 13.39 -53.85
N ALA A 42 -20.91 14.66 -53.87
CA ALA A 42 -20.20 15.27 -52.74
C ALA A 42 -21.00 15.20 -51.43
N HIS A 43 -22.30 15.49 -51.48
CA HIS A 43 -23.18 15.36 -50.31
C HIS A 43 -23.26 13.91 -49.80
N THR A 44 -23.32 12.93 -50.71
CA THR A 44 -23.39 11.51 -50.37
C THR A 44 -22.08 11.01 -49.74
N GLN A 45 -20.94 11.44 -50.28
CA GLN A 45 -19.61 11.12 -49.73
C GLN A 45 -19.44 11.71 -48.32
N ALA A 46 -19.82 12.98 -48.12
CA ALA A 46 -19.77 13.61 -46.81
C ALA A 46 -20.67 12.91 -45.78
N GLU A 47 -21.88 12.50 -46.17
CA GLU A 47 -22.79 11.71 -45.33
C GLU A 47 -22.17 10.35 -44.96
N GLN A 48 -21.53 9.69 -45.92
CA GLN A 48 -20.87 8.40 -45.70
C GLN A 48 -19.70 8.54 -44.72
N LYS A 49 -18.82 9.54 -44.91
CA LYS A 49 -17.73 9.87 -43.97
C LYS A 49 -18.27 10.10 -42.55
N ARG A 50 -19.39 10.83 -42.40
CA ARG A 50 -20.04 11.02 -41.08
C ARG A 50 -20.53 9.69 -40.48
N ARG A 51 -21.15 8.83 -41.28
CA ARG A 51 -21.67 7.52 -40.82
C ARG A 51 -20.56 6.59 -40.40
N ASP A 52 -19.46 6.55 -41.14
CA ASP A 52 -18.31 5.70 -40.83
C ASP A 52 -17.59 6.18 -39.56
N ALA A 53 -17.48 7.50 -39.36
CA ALA A 53 -16.98 8.07 -38.11
C ALA A 53 -17.86 7.68 -36.90
N ILE A 54 -19.19 7.76 -37.03
CA ILE A 54 -20.13 7.33 -35.97
C ILE A 54 -19.97 5.83 -35.70
N LYS A 55 -19.86 5.00 -36.74
CA LYS A 55 -19.67 3.55 -36.60
C LYS A 55 -18.39 3.23 -35.84
N LYS A 56 -17.28 3.87 -36.19
CA LYS A 56 -16.01 3.74 -35.46
C LYS A 56 -16.11 4.18 -33.99
N GLY A 57 -16.91 5.22 -33.72
CA GLY A 57 -17.22 5.66 -32.37
C GLY A 57 -17.95 4.58 -31.55
N TYR A 58 -18.94 3.90 -32.16
CA TYR A 58 -19.64 2.78 -31.51
C TYR A 58 -18.71 1.59 -31.25
N ASP A 59 -17.87 1.22 -32.22
CA ASP A 59 -16.93 0.11 -32.06
C ASP A 59 -15.95 0.40 -30.90
N SER A 60 -15.48 1.65 -30.79
CA SER A 60 -14.62 2.09 -29.69
C SER A 60 -15.34 2.07 -28.34
N LEU A 61 -16.60 2.53 -28.31
CA LEU A 61 -17.43 2.56 -27.11
C LEU A 61 -17.71 1.14 -26.58
N GLN A 62 -18.00 0.19 -27.47
CA GLN A 62 -18.13 -1.22 -27.10
C GLN A 62 -16.83 -1.78 -26.49
N GLY A 63 -15.69 -1.34 -27.01
CA GLY A 63 -14.37 -1.69 -26.47
C GLY A 63 -14.06 -1.08 -25.10
N LEU A 64 -14.73 -0.01 -24.67
CA LEU A 64 -14.51 0.61 -23.35
C LEU A 64 -15.46 0.07 -22.28
N VAL A 65 -16.63 -0.43 -22.68
CA VAL A 65 -17.69 -0.85 -21.76
C VAL A 65 -17.60 -2.37 -21.56
N PRO A 66 -17.20 -2.87 -20.37
CA PRO A 66 -16.95 -4.31 -20.16
C PRO A 66 -18.17 -5.20 -20.44
N THR A 67 -19.38 -4.70 -20.18
CA THR A 67 -20.64 -5.42 -20.43
C THR A 67 -21.02 -5.48 -21.90
N CYS A 68 -20.35 -4.72 -22.77
CA CYS A 68 -20.46 -4.77 -24.22
C CYS A 68 -19.42 -5.71 -24.86
N GLN A 69 -18.34 -6.06 -24.15
CA GLN A 69 -17.30 -6.95 -24.63
C GLN A 69 -17.62 -8.44 -24.44
N GLN A 70 -18.63 -8.76 -23.61
CA GLN A 70 -19.04 -10.14 -23.39
C GLN A 70 -19.49 -10.76 -24.72
N PRO A 71 -18.92 -11.90 -25.15
CA PRO A 71 -19.33 -12.54 -26.39
C PRO A 71 -20.78 -12.98 -26.25
N ASP A 72 -21.68 -12.36 -27.02
CA ASP A 72 -23.05 -12.83 -27.13
C ASP A 72 -23.03 -14.27 -27.66
N ILE A 73 -23.48 -15.22 -26.84
CA ILE A 73 -23.56 -16.65 -27.14
C ILE A 73 -24.39 -16.92 -28.42
N SER A 74 -25.19 -15.95 -28.84
CA SER A 74 -26.08 -15.99 -30.00
C SER A 74 -25.46 -15.49 -31.31
N GLY A 75 -24.22 -14.98 -31.33
CA GLY A 75 -23.57 -14.46 -32.54
C GLY A 75 -24.22 -13.19 -33.12
N TYR A 76 -25.23 -12.62 -32.45
CA TYR A 76 -25.87 -11.37 -32.85
C TYR A 76 -25.09 -10.15 -32.33
N LYS A 77 -24.92 -9.14 -33.17
CA LYS A 77 -24.30 -7.87 -32.76
C LYS A 77 -25.27 -7.07 -31.87
N MET A 78 -24.78 -6.67 -30.70
CA MET A 78 -25.47 -5.79 -29.74
C MET A 78 -26.10 -4.56 -30.44
N SER A 79 -27.36 -4.23 -30.12
CA SER A 79 -28.05 -3.09 -30.74
C SER A 79 -27.42 -1.75 -30.31
N LYS A 80 -27.49 -0.72 -31.18
CA LYS A 80 -26.99 0.63 -30.86
C LYS A 80 -27.61 1.20 -29.59
N ALA A 81 -28.91 1.00 -29.38
CA ALA A 81 -29.62 1.45 -28.18
C ALA A 81 -29.08 0.76 -26.93
N THR A 82 -28.86 -0.56 -27.00
CA THR A 82 -28.30 -1.34 -25.88
C THR A 82 -26.88 -0.92 -25.54
N VAL A 83 -26.03 -0.65 -26.54
CA VAL A 83 -24.67 -0.14 -26.31
C VAL A 83 -24.70 1.18 -25.56
N LEU A 84 -25.55 2.12 -26.00
CA LEU A 84 -25.69 3.41 -25.33
C LEU A 84 -26.19 3.25 -23.89
N GLN A 85 -27.19 2.41 -23.66
CA GLN A 85 -27.72 2.18 -22.30
C GLN A 85 -26.65 1.57 -21.39
N LYS A 86 -25.98 0.50 -21.82
CA LYS A 86 -24.87 -0.12 -21.07
C LYS A 86 -23.74 0.87 -20.78
N SER A 87 -23.49 1.81 -21.69
CA SER A 87 -22.49 2.87 -21.51
C SER A 87 -22.91 3.86 -20.42
N ILE A 88 -24.18 4.27 -20.39
CA ILE A 88 -24.73 5.15 -19.35
C ILE A 88 -24.60 4.47 -17.98
N ASP A 89 -25.02 3.21 -17.89
CA ASP A 89 -24.95 2.44 -16.65
C ASP A 89 -23.50 2.30 -16.17
N TYR A 90 -22.56 2.10 -17.10
CA TYR A 90 -21.14 2.01 -16.77
C TYR A 90 -20.55 3.34 -16.30
N ILE A 91 -20.95 4.47 -16.91
CA ILE A 91 -20.55 5.81 -16.44
C ILE A 91 -21.08 6.05 -15.01
N GLN A 92 -22.34 5.72 -14.74
CA GLN A 92 -22.92 5.84 -13.40
C GLN A 92 -22.17 4.99 -12.38
N PHE A 93 -21.85 3.74 -12.74
CA PHE A 93 -21.02 2.85 -11.93
C PHE A 93 -19.64 3.46 -11.63
N LEU A 94 -18.95 3.98 -12.66
CA LEU A 94 -17.64 4.61 -12.48
C LEU A 94 -17.70 5.85 -11.60
N LEU A 95 -18.74 6.67 -11.72
CA LEU A 95 -18.95 7.84 -10.86
C LEU A 95 -19.17 7.43 -9.39
N GLN A 96 -19.98 6.41 -9.15
CA GLN A 96 -20.20 5.89 -7.80
C GLN A 96 -18.92 5.29 -7.22
N LYS A 97 -18.18 4.50 -8.01
CA LYS A 97 -16.90 3.92 -7.62
C LYS A 97 -15.88 4.99 -7.27
N LYS A 98 -15.72 6.00 -8.14
CA LYS A 98 -14.83 7.15 -7.89
C LYS A 98 -15.19 7.87 -6.60
N LYS A 99 -16.48 8.14 -6.36
CA LYS A 99 -16.95 8.80 -5.13
C LYS A 99 -16.57 7.98 -3.89
N LYS A 100 -16.79 6.66 -3.92
CA LYS A 100 -16.44 5.77 -2.81
C LYS A 100 -14.94 5.77 -2.53
N GLU A 101 -14.11 5.64 -3.57
CA GLU A 101 -12.64 5.68 -3.43
C GLU A 101 -12.16 7.03 -2.89
N GLU A 102 -12.79 8.13 -3.29
CA GLU A 102 -12.47 9.46 -2.78
C GLU A 102 -12.83 9.62 -1.30
N GLU A 103 -13.99 9.10 -0.87
CA GLU A 103 -14.41 9.08 0.54
C GLU A 103 -13.45 8.25 1.41
N GLU A 104 -13.06 7.06 0.96
CA GLU A 104 -12.09 6.19 1.67
C GLU A 104 -10.72 6.87 1.78
N ARG A 105 -10.22 7.45 0.68
CA ARG A 105 -8.97 8.20 0.67
C ARG A 105 -9.01 9.38 1.65
N ASN A 106 -10.12 10.10 1.70
CA ASN A 106 -10.30 11.23 2.63
C ASN A 106 -10.34 10.77 4.09
N ALA A 107 -10.96 9.62 4.38
CA ALA A 107 -10.94 9.01 5.71
C ALA A 107 -9.50 8.64 6.13
N LEU A 108 -8.77 7.93 5.27
CA LEU A 108 -7.38 7.55 5.54
C LEU A 108 -6.47 8.76 5.78
N ARG A 109 -6.66 9.86 5.02
CA ARG A 109 -5.91 11.10 5.25
C ARG A 109 -6.19 11.69 6.64
N LYS A 110 -7.43 11.64 7.13
CA LYS A 110 -7.79 12.09 8.48
C LYS A 110 -7.12 11.22 9.55
N ASP A 111 -7.11 9.90 9.36
CA ASP A 111 -6.46 8.96 10.27
C ASP A 111 -4.96 9.20 10.38
N VAL A 112 -4.28 9.43 9.24
CA VAL A 112 -2.85 9.78 9.21
C VAL A 112 -2.58 11.04 10.03
N VAL A 113 -3.38 12.10 9.83
CA VAL A 113 -3.22 13.35 10.59
C VAL A 113 -3.46 13.13 12.08
N ALA A 114 -4.50 12.36 12.45
CA ALA A 114 -4.78 12.03 13.84
C ALA A 114 -3.62 11.24 14.49
N LEU A 115 -3.09 10.25 13.80
CA LEU A 115 -1.93 9.45 14.24
C LEU A 115 -0.67 10.30 14.39
N GLN A 116 -0.43 11.24 13.48
CA GLN A 116 0.70 12.18 13.59
C GLN A 116 0.57 13.08 14.82
N ILE A 117 -0.63 13.58 15.11
CA ILE A 117 -0.90 14.37 16.33
C ILE A 117 -0.66 13.52 17.59
N MET A 118 -1.19 12.30 17.62
CA MET A 118 -0.98 11.39 18.76
C MET A 118 0.49 11.08 18.98
N LYS A 119 1.24 10.77 17.91
CA LYS A 119 2.68 10.55 17.96
C LYS A 119 3.41 11.76 18.55
N ALA A 120 3.13 12.96 18.06
CA ALA A 120 3.75 14.19 18.55
C ALA A 120 3.47 14.41 20.05
N ASN A 121 2.24 14.15 20.50
CA ASN A 121 1.87 14.23 21.91
C ASN A 121 2.67 13.23 22.78
N TYR A 122 2.79 11.97 22.34
CA TYR A 122 3.58 10.97 23.06
C TYR A 122 5.07 11.34 23.12
N GLU A 123 5.65 11.80 22.02
CA GLU A 123 7.04 12.26 21.98
C GLU A 123 7.29 13.41 22.96
N GLN A 124 6.35 14.35 23.06
CA GLN A 124 6.43 15.45 24.02
C GLN A 124 6.34 14.96 25.47
N MET A 125 5.44 14.01 25.77
CA MET A 125 5.33 13.41 27.09
C MET A 125 6.63 12.68 27.49
N VAL A 126 7.20 11.88 26.59
CA VAL A 126 8.46 11.17 26.82
C VAL A 126 9.61 12.14 27.11
N LYS A 127 9.75 13.21 26.32
CA LYS A 127 10.76 14.25 26.55
C LYS A 127 10.58 14.93 27.91
N SER A 128 9.34 15.24 28.28
CA SER A 128 9.02 15.87 29.58
C SER A 128 9.35 14.94 30.76
N GLN A 129 9.08 13.63 30.61
CA GLN A 129 9.45 12.60 31.59
C GLN A 129 10.97 12.40 31.70
N GLN A 130 11.70 12.56 30.60
CA GLN A 130 13.16 12.45 30.60
C GLN A 130 13.85 13.70 31.18
N ASN A 131 13.20 14.86 31.09
CA ASN A 131 13.68 16.13 31.64
C ASN A 131 13.27 16.39 33.10
N GLN A 132 12.58 15.47 33.78
CA GLN A 132 12.36 15.57 35.23
C GLN A 132 13.64 15.24 36.01
N PRO A 133 14.25 16.20 36.74
CA PRO A 133 15.39 15.93 37.60
C PRO A 133 14.88 15.15 38.83
N GLY A 134 15.26 13.87 38.94
CA GLY A 134 14.93 13.00 40.08
C GLY A 134 14.50 11.57 39.75
N LEU A 135 14.11 11.28 38.50
CA LEU A 135 13.75 9.91 38.07
C LEU A 135 14.83 9.22 37.23
N THR A 136 15.88 9.94 36.84
CA THR A 136 16.97 9.44 35.98
C THR A 136 18.02 8.62 36.74
N GLU A 137 18.18 8.80 38.06
CA GLU A 137 19.18 8.06 38.86
C GLU A 137 18.86 6.57 39.03
N ASN A 138 17.59 6.16 38.91
CA ASN A 138 17.18 4.76 39.07
C ASN A 138 16.92 4.03 37.73
N ARG A 139 17.23 4.64 36.58
CA ARG A 139 17.04 3.99 35.28
C ARG A 139 18.27 3.14 34.93
N VAL A 140 18.10 1.83 35.03
CA VAL A 140 18.98 0.84 34.38
C VAL A 140 19.09 1.21 32.89
N SER A 141 20.31 1.43 32.39
CA SER A 141 20.58 1.76 30.98
C SER A 141 19.94 0.71 30.06
N ASP A 142 19.41 1.11 28.90
CA ASP A 142 18.86 0.18 27.91
C ASP A 142 19.91 -0.82 27.42
N GLU A 143 21.18 -0.41 27.37
CA GLU A 143 22.32 -1.29 27.09
C GLU A 143 22.46 -2.40 28.14
N LEU A 144 22.24 -2.06 29.41
CA LEU A 144 22.30 -3.02 30.51
C LEU A 144 21.09 -3.98 30.49
N LYS A 145 19.90 -3.47 30.13
CA LYS A 145 18.72 -4.33 29.91
C LYS A 145 18.96 -5.31 28.75
N PHE A 146 19.55 -4.84 27.65
CA PHE A 146 19.87 -5.65 26.50
C PHE A 146 20.91 -6.73 26.84
N HIS A 147 21.96 -6.36 27.57
CA HIS A 147 22.99 -7.29 28.02
C HIS A 147 22.44 -8.40 28.94
N VAL A 148 21.54 -8.05 29.87
CA VAL A 148 20.86 -9.03 30.72
C VAL A 148 19.97 -9.95 29.88
N PHE A 149 19.17 -9.40 28.97
CA PHE A 149 18.31 -10.19 28.09
C PHE A 149 19.10 -11.15 27.20
N GLN A 150 20.17 -10.66 26.57
CA GLN A 150 21.08 -11.47 25.77
C GLN A 150 21.68 -12.61 26.60
N SER A 151 22.17 -12.32 27.81
CA SER A 151 22.76 -13.32 28.70
C SER A 151 21.76 -14.41 29.13
N ILE A 152 20.48 -14.06 29.31
CA ILE A 152 19.42 -15.03 29.62
C ILE A 152 19.18 -15.93 28.40
N LEU A 153 19.04 -15.35 27.21
CA LEU A 153 18.81 -16.11 25.98
C LEU A 153 19.97 -17.03 25.63
N GLU A 154 21.22 -16.59 25.81
CA GLU A 154 22.39 -17.43 25.59
C GLU A 154 22.40 -18.66 26.50
N GLN A 155 22.03 -18.50 27.78
CA GLN A 155 21.94 -19.65 28.69
C GLN A 155 20.82 -20.63 28.31
N LEU A 156 19.66 -20.12 27.89
CA LEU A 156 18.58 -20.98 27.39
C LEU A 156 18.97 -21.66 26.08
N PHE A 157 19.73 -20.99 25.21
CA PHE A 157 20.19 -21.58 23.96
C PHE A 157 21.22 -22.70 24.19
N ILE A 158 22.12 -22.54 25.16
CA ILE A 158 23.06 -23.60 25.53
C ILE A 158 22.32 -24.87 25.97
N THR A 159 21.27 -24.75 26.80
CA THR A 159 20.50 -25.92 27.21
C THR A 159 19.69 -26.50 26.05
N PHE A 160 19.16 -25.66 25.17
CA PHE A 160 18.43 -26.08 23.97
C PHE A 160 19.30 -26.90 23.01
N ASN A 161 20.58 -26.58 22.90
CA ASN A 161 21.53 -27.29 22.01
C ASN A 161 21.76 -28.76 22.40
N THR A 162 21.22 -29.22 23.53
CA THR A 162 21.25 -30.63 23.96
C THR A 162 20.09 -31.45 23.38
N ILE A 163 19.12 -30.80 22.73
CA ILE A 163 17.95 -31.44 22.11
C ILE A 163 18.37 -32.16 20.83
N SER A 164 17.94 -33.42 20.70
CA SER A 164 18.12 -34.20 19.48
C SER A 164 17.21 -33.72 18.35
N VAL A 165 17.78 -33.60 17.15
CA VAL A 165 17.10 -33.13 15.92
C VAL A 165 16.98 -34.21 14.84
N ASN A 166 17.13 -35.49 15.21
CA ASN A 166 17.24 -36.60 14.26
C ASN A 166 15.96 -36.85 13.43
N ASN A 167 14.78 -36.69 14.04
CA ASN A 167 13.48 -36.82 13.37
C ASN A 167 12.40 -36.03 14.15
N PHE A 168 11.25 -35.78 13.52
CA PHE A 168 10.19 -34.95 14.10
C PHE A 168 9.61 -35.52 15.41
N SER A 169 9.49 -36.84 15.53
CA SER A 169 8.94 -37.49 16.74
C SER A 169 9.88 -37.31 17.93
N GLU A 170 11.18 -37.47 17.71
CA GLU A 170 12.21 -37.29 18.74
C GLU A 170 12.39 -35.82 19.10
N LEU A 171 12.44 -34.94 18.08
CA LEU A 171 12.49 -33.50 18.27
C LEU A 171 11.32 -33.00 19.11
N SER A 172 10.09 -33.38 18.75
CA SER A 172 8.89 -32.94 19.48
C SER A 172 8.93 -33.41 20.93
N ALA A 173 9.25 -34.69 21.20
CA ALA A 173 9.40 -35.20 22.56
C ALA A 173 10.48 -34.45 23.36
N CYS A 174 11.67 -34.28 22.80
CA CYS A 174 12.79 -33.60 23.47
C CYS A 174 12.51 -32.10 23.72
N VAL A 175 11.83 -31.42 22.80
CA VAL A 175 11.43 -30.00 22.98
C VAL A 175 10.42 -29.85 24.11
N PHE A 176 9.43 -30.75 24.21
CA PHE A 176 8.47 -30.73 25.31
C PHE A 176 9.18 -30.96 26.66
N THR A 177 10.05 -31.97 26.75
CA THR A 177 10.83 -32.22 27.98
C THR A 177 11.72 -31.03 28.34
N TRP A 178 12.44 -30.47 27.37
CA TRP A 178 13.29 -29.29 27.61
C TRP A 178 12.49 -28.08 28.10
N LEU A 179 11.32 -27.81 27.50
CA LEU A 179 10.47 -26.70 27.89
C LEU A 179 9.94 -26.88 29.32
N GLU A 180 9.55 -28.12 29.68
CA GLU A 180 9.12 -28.44 31.03
C GLU A 180 10.26 -28.42 32.06
N GLU A 181 11.51 -28.66 31.68
CA GLU A 181 12.63 -28.64 32.63
C GLU A 181 13.25 -27.25 32.80
N HIS A 182 13.45 -26.53 31.68
CA HIS A 182 14.26 -25.31 31.66
C HIS A 182 13.46 -24.00 31.56
N CYS A 183 12.20 -24.04 31.08
CA CYS A 183 11.37 -22.83 30.89
C CYS A 183 10.29 -22.64 31.96
N LYS A 184 10.31 -23.40 33.06
CA LYS A 184 9.42 -23.18 34.21
C LYS A 184 9.69 -21.82 34.87
N PRO A 185 8.67 -21.15 35.44
CA PRO A 185 8.85 -19.84 36.10
C PRO A 185 9.96 -19.82 37.16
N GLN A 186 10.11 -20.91 37.91
CA GLN A 186 11.15 -21.07 38.94
C GLN A 186 12.55 -21.16 38.31
N SER A 187 12.71 -21.98 37.26
CA SER A 187 13.99 -22.14 36.54
C SER A 187 14.41 -20.83 35.87
N LEU A 188 13.48 -20.13 35.22
CA LEU A 188 13.74 -18.83 34.60
C LEU A 188 14.14 -17.79 35.63
N ARG A 189 13.48 -17.78 36.80
CA ARG A 189 13.85 -16.88 37.89
C ARG A 189 15.27 -17.13 38.39
N GLN A 190 15.68 -18.40 38.55
CA GLN A 190 17.04 -18.76 38.92
C GLN A 190 18.07 -18.30 37.87
N ILE A 191 17.76 -18.47 36.58
CA ILE A 191 18.62 -18.00 35.48
C ILE A 191 18.77 -16.47 35.54
N VAL A 192 17.65 -15.74 35.71
CA VAL A 192 17.66 -14.28 35.83
C VAL A 192 18.47 -13.83 37.04
N GLU A 193 18.27 -14.44 38.21
CA GLU A 193 19.02 -14.11 39.43
C GLU A 193 20.53 -14.37 39.26
N ALA A 194 20.90 -15.50 38.64
CA ALA A 194 22.31 -15.83 38.36
C ALA A 194 22.95 -14.86 37.35
N VAL A 195 22.22 -14.47 36.29
CA VAL A 195 22.68 -13.48 35.31
C VAL A 195 22.86 -12.12 35.97
N LEU A 196 21.87 -11.67 36.75
CA LEU A 196 21.95 -10.40 37.47
C LEU A 196 23.14 -10.39 38.41
N GLN A 197 23.35 -11.44 39.22
CA GLN A 197 24.52 -11.55 40.11
C GLN A 197 25.84 -11.47 39.34
N ARG A 198 25.97 -12.13 38.18
CA ARG A 198 27.18 -12.05 37.33
C ARG A 198 27.40 -10.65 36.77
N VAL A 199 26.33 -9.98 36.35
CA VAL A 199 26.37 -8.60 35.83
C VAL A 199 26.72 -7.60 36.94
N TYR A 200 26.23 -7.79 38.16
CA TYR A 200 26.63 -6.99 39.32
C TYR A 200 28.08 -7.26 39.75
N ALA A 201 28.52 -8.52 39.74
CA ALA A 201 29.88 -8.90 40.12
C ALA A 201 30.93 -8.35 39.14
N SER A 202 30.71 -8.48 37.83
CA SER A 202 31.59 -7.91 36.80
C SER A 202 31.74 -6.38 36.91
N ARG A 203 30.71 -5.70 37.40
CA ARG A 203 30.72 -4.26 37.63
C ARG A 203 31.46 -3.85 38.91
N SER A 204 31.51 -4.71 39.93
CA SER A 204 32.25 -4.48 41.18
C SER A 204 33.78 -4.49 40.99
N TYR A 205 34.29 -5.21 39.99
CA TYR A 205 35.72 -5.27 39.66
C TYR A 205 36.23 -4.15 38.73
N ALA A 206 35.35 -3.28 38.23
CA ALA A 206 35.71 -2.12 37.41
C ALA A 206 35.97 -0.85 38.26
N GLY A 207 36.70 -1.00 39.37
CA GLY A 207 37.16 0.13 40.20
C GLY A 207 38.29 0.92 39.52
N PRO A 208 38.43 2.23 39.78
CA PRO A 208 39.29 3.12 39.01
C PRO A 208 40.77 2.75 39.13
N LYS A 209 41.45 2.58 37.99
CA LYS A 209 42.92 2.48 37.93
C LYS A 209 43.48 3.82 38.42
N SER A 210 44.10 3.82 39.60
CA SER A 210 44.89 4.97 40.06
C SER A 210 46.13 5.09 39.18
N GLU A 211 46.17 6.12 38.35
CA GLU A 211 47.40 6.61 37.75
C GLU A 211 48.29 7.14 38.87
N ARG A 212 49.22 6.30 39.35
CA ARG A 212 50.39 6.76 40.10
C ARG A 212 51.37 7.37 39.11
N ASN A 213 51.30 8.70 38.97
CA ASN A 213 52.39 9.47 38.39
C ASN A 213 53.55 9.50 39.39
N ILE A 214 54.72 9.05 38.94
CA ILE A 214 56.05 9.45 39.43
C ILE A 214 56.56 10.47 38.42
#